data_AF-A0A1Q9C3C7-F1
#
_entry.id   AF-A0A1Q9C3C7-F1
#
_cell.length_a   1.000
_cell.length_b   1.000
_cell.length_c   1.000
_cell.angle_alpha   90.00
_cell.angle_beta   90.00
_cell.angle_gamma   90.00
#
_symmetry.space_group_name_H-M   'P 1'
#
loop_
_entity.id
_entity.type
_entity.pdbx_description
1 polymer ?
#
loop_
_entity_poly.entity_id
_entity_poly.type
_entity_poly.pdbx_seq_one_letter_code
_entity_poly.pdbx_strand_id
1 'polypeptide(L)'
;MAPTEHAFNGYPPAASSPEELGAAPATDKIEEAWQRCRQLLLCLPPMQGSIKHERAWGIEESLEQFQCLMRQHELQTTLGQSHVAVKKLRGRFCRLHAEDVATAAKKAEPSTASESLLEVRQATQRLRLALKLQSITARHSEEKTQAMEEEIKKSNAEMISLREAIEDVINEGGPPLAGPYGTGRAEVGSNRKIFYCSDCRVGGHGQRFCRYLLKRPNWRIYPSEKWFEDRNGQVSHCPLGKKAVDFTDETYFSRIAMHIKGRIWLEDKRKLYEFVPDLMPYTFVIQNRQWVGEVPSTPPADAPPWPWFLKETDRNWGTSVVCCASAEECLQKAKDDATYVVQKHIPDPLLYYNGEKCHIKRPGICDAMLSWPTVQSAFGLHE
;
A
#
# COMPACT_ATOMS: atom_id res chain seq x y z
N MET A 1 6.17 9.76 11.59
CA MET A 1 5.43 11.04 11.55
C MET A 1 4.21 10.89 12.43
N ALA A 2 4.24 11.47 13.63
CA ALA A 2 3.12 11.42 14.56
C ALA A 2 1.94 12.25 14.01
N PRO A 3 0.69 11.81 14.16
CA PRO A 3 -0.46 12.62 13.79
C PRO A 3 -0.55 13.82 14.74
N THR A 4 -0.59 15.01 14.16
CA THR A 4 -0.86 16.26 14.87
C THR A 4 -2.25 16.20 15.48
N GLU A 5 -2.32 16.12 16.81
CA GLU A 5 -3.54 16.32 17.59
C GLU A 5 -4.04 17.74 17.36
N HIS A 6 -4.98 17.91 16.43
CA HIS A 6 -5.78 19.13 16.35
C HIS A 6 -6.76 19.12 17.52
N ALA A 7 -6.39 19.84 18.59
CA ALA A 7 -7.27 20.15 19.69
C ALA A 7 -8.54 20.84 19.17
N PHE A 8 -9.66 20.13 19.24
CA PHE A 8 -11.00 20.65 18.99
C PHE A 8 -11.39 21.57 20.17
N ASN A 9 -10.84 22.77 20.20
CA ASN A 9 -11.22 23.82 21.15
C ASN A 9 -12.43 24.59 20.61
N GLY A 10 -13.56 24.50 21.32
CA GLY A 10 -14.69 25.42 21.16
C GLY A 10 -16.06 24.73 21.10
N TYR A 11 -16.54 24.20 22.22
CA TYR A 11 -18.00 24.07 22.40
C TYR A 11 -18.58 25.48 22.56
N PRO A 12 -19.63 25.86 21.82
CA PRO A 12 -20.32 27.12 22.06
C PRO A 12 -20.92 27.12 23.49
N PRO A 13 -20.97 28.30 24.15
CA PRO A 13 -21.48 28.40 25.51
C PRO A 13 -22.93 27.91 25.59
N ALA A 14 -23.24 27.21 26.69
CA ALA A 14 -24.57 26.72 27.00
C ALA A 14 -25.59 27.88 26.97
N ALA A 15 -26.66 27.69 26.20
CA ALA A 15 -27.72 28.68 26.05
C ALA A 15 -28.34 29.03 27.40
N SER A 16 -28.46 30.34 27.64
CA SER A 16 -29.09 30.97 28.80
C SER A 16 -30.57 30.59 28.95
N SER A 17 -31.03 30.61 30.19
CA SER A 17 -32.34 30.14 30.68
C SER A 17 -33.56 30.78 29.99
N PRO A 18 -34.65 30.02 29.77
CA PRO A 18 -35.85 30.48 29.06
C PRO A 18 -36.94 30.97 30.03
N GLU A 19 -36.96 32.25 30.40
CA GLU A 19 -38.05 32.78 31.27
C GLU A 19 -38.81 34.01 30.75
N GLU A 20 -38.48 34.59 29.59
CA GLU A 20 -39.27 35.70 29.03
C GLU A 20 -39.57 35.50 27.55
N LEU A 21 -40.66 34.79 27.23
CA LEU A 21 -41.19 34.70 25.86
C LEU A 21 -42.70 34.94 25.89
N GLY A 22 -43.09 36.18 25.59
CA GLY A 22 -44.45 36.51 25.20
C GLY A 22 -44.92 35.65 24.02
N ALA A 23 -46.23 35.46 23.89
CA ALA A 23 -46.85 34.59 22.90
C ALA A 23 -46.61 35.06 21.46
N ALA A 24 -45.43 34.77 20.91
CA ALA A 24 -45.12 34.92 19.49
C ALA A 24 -46.07 34.02 18.66
N PRO A 25 -46.50 34.48 17.47
CA PRO A 25 -47.40 33.72 16.62
C PRO A 25 -46.82 32.34 16.29
N ALA A 26 -47.66 31.31 16.29
CA ALA A 26 -47.25 29.91 16.18
C ALA A 26 -46.44 29.60 14.90
N THR A 27 -46.56 30.42 13.86
CA THR A 27 -45.81 30.33 12.60
C THR A 27 -44.31 30.54 12.77
N ASP A 28 -43.88 31.41 13.70
CA ASP A 28 -42.46 31.72 13.91
C ASP A 28 -41.71 30.52 14.49
N LYS A 29 -42.40 29.70 15.30
CA LYS A 29 -41.82 28.51 15.95
C LYS A 29 -41.45 27.41 14.95
N ILE A 30 -42.21 27.25 13.86
CA ILE A 30 -41.96 26.22 12.86
C ILE A 30 -40.76 26.58 11.99
N GLU A 31 -40.66 27.85 11.57
CA GLU A 31 -39.54 28.32 10.77
C GLU A 31 -38.24 28.27 11.59
N GLU A 32 -38.29 28.64 12.86
CA GLU A 32 -37.16 28.50 13.78
C GLU A 32 -36.72 27.03 13.91
N ALA A 33 -37.68 26.10 14.11
CA ALA A 33 -37.38 24.67 14.18
C ALA A 33 -36.74 24.14 12.89
N TRP A 34 -37.16 24.67 11.73
CA TRP A 34 -36.58 24.34 10.43
C TRP A 34 -35.14 24.86 10.29
N GLN A 35 -34.88 26.11 10.70
CA GLN A 35 -33.55 26.69 10.72
C GLN A 35 -32.61 25.90 11.65
N ARG A 36 -33.07 25.50 12.84
CA ARG A 36 -32.33 24.63 13.75
C ARG A 36 -32.00 23.27 13.12
N CYS A 37 -32.94 22.62 12.44
CA CYS A 37 -32.67 21.38 11.71
C CYS A 37 -31.62 21.57 10.60
N ARG A 38 -31.65 22.72 9.91
CA ARG A 38 -30.65 23.06 8.88
C ARG A 38 -29.27 23.26 9.51
N GLN A 39 -29.18 23.98 10.62
CA GLN A 39 -27.93 24.18 11.34
C GLN A 39 -27.36 22.85 11.85
N LEU A 40 -28.19 21.98 12.44
CA LEU A 40 -27.76 20.65 12.87
C LEU A 40 -27.16 19.84 11.72
N LEU A 41 -27.80 19.84 10.54
CA LEU A 41 -27.25 19.15 9.37
C LEU A 41 -25.92 19.71 8.87
N LEU A 42 -25.69 21.02 9.04
CA LEU A 42 -24.42 21.66 8.68
C LEU A 42 -23.32 21.36 9.71
N CYS A 43 -23.68 21.14 10.97
CA CYS A 43 -22.76 20.75 12.03
C CYS A 43 -22.40 19.26 12.01
N LEU A 44 -23.20 18.42 11.35
CA LEU A 44 -22.87 17.00 11.22
C LEU A 44 -21.72 16.79 10.24
N PRO A 45 -20.73 15.93 10.57
CA PRO A 45 -19.68 15.54 9.65
C PRO A 45 -20.26 14.97 8.33
N PRO A 46 -19.55 15.13 7.20
CA PRO A 46 -19.96 14.48 5.95
C PRO A 46 -19.83 12.96 6.07
N MET A 47 -20.77 12.21 5.49
CA MET A 47 -20.68 10.73 5.37
C MET A 47 -19.67 10.27 4.30
N GLN A 48 -18.62 11.07 4.05
CA GLN A 48 -17.62 10.84 3.01
C GLN A 48 -16.31 10.36 3.64
N GLY A 49 -15.58 9.51 2.92
CA GLY A 49 -14.31 8.93 3.38
C GLY A 49 -14.50 7.58 4.07
N SER A 50 -14.19 6.50 3.34
CA SER A 50 -14.04 5.15 3.90
C SER A 50 -12.60 4.71 3.68
N ILE A 51 -11.94 4.22 4.75
CA ILE A 51 -10.64 3.56 4.59
C ILE A 51 -10.96 2.25 3.86
N LYS A 52 -10.22 1.97 2.79
CA LYS A 52 -10.35 0.69 2.09
C LYS A 52 -9.44 -0.32 2.76
N HIS A 53 -9.88 -1.56 2.83
CA HIS A 53 -9.01 -2.64 3.23
C HIS A 53 -7.86 -2.76 2.23
N GLU A 54 -6.66 -2.78 2.79
CA GLU A 54 -5.40 -3.03 2.11
C GLU A 54 -4.76 -4.25 2.77
N ARG A 55 -4.47 -5.27 1.98
CA ARG A 55 -3.82 -6.49 2.44
C ARG A 55 -2.51 -6.17 3.16
N ALA A 56 -2.36 -6.70 4.37
CA ALA A 56 -1.18 -6.50 5.19
C ALA A 56 -0.32 -7.78 5.23
N TRP A 57 0.98 -7.59 5.45
CA TRP A 57 1.91 -8.70 5.67
C TRP A 57 2.14 -8.94 7.16
N GLY A 58 2.07 -7.88 7.96
CA GLY A 58 2.25 -7.95 9.41
C GLY A 58 0.99 -8.40 10.13
N ILE A 59 1.14 -9.24 11.16
CA ILE A 59 0.00 -9.62 12.01
C ILE A 59 -0.54 -8.40 12.79
N GLU A 60 0.35 -7.56 13.31
CA GLU A 60 0.00 -6.33 14.04
C GLU A 60 -0.77 -5.36 13.14
N GLU A 61 -0.23 -5.10 11.94
CA GLU A 61 -0.88 -4.23 10.94
C GLU A 61 -2.27 -4.75 10.53
N SER A 62 -2.41 -6.07 10.37
CA SER A 62 -3.70 -6.70 10.04
C SER A 62 -4.73 -6.49 11.16
N LEU A 63 -4.32 -6.66 12.41
CA LEU A 63 -5.17 -6.47 13.59
C LEU A 63 -5.55 -4.99 13.78
N GLU A 64 -4.58 -4.08 13.64
CA GLU A 64 -4.82 -2.64 13.71
C GLU A 64 -5.79 -2.19 12.63
N GLN A 65 -5.59 -2.64 11.38
CA GLN A 65 -6.48 -2.31 10.28
C GLN A 65 -7.91 -2.82 10.55
N PHE A 66 -8.06 -4.06 11.02
CA PHE A 66 -9.37 -4.61 11.36
C PHE A 66 -10.07 -3.77 12.45
N GLN A 67 -9.35 -3.40 13.52
CA GLN A 67 -9.89 -2.53 14.57
C GLN A 67 -10.28 -1.15 14.04
N CYS A 68 -9.46 -0.55 13.18
CA CYS A 68 -9.76 0.72 12.54
C CYS A 68 -11.04 0.64 11.68
N LEU A 69 -11.19 -0.41 10.87
CA LEU A 69 -12.38 -0.63 10.05
C LEU A 69 -13.64 -0.81 10.91
N MET A 70 -13.55 -1.57 12.01
CA MET A 70 -14.65 -1.76 12.97
C MET A 70 -15.08 -0.44 13.62
N ARG A 71 -14.12 0.35 14.11
CA ARG A 71 -14.42 1.68 14.69
C ARG A 71 -15.02 2.62 13.66
N GLN A 72 -14.48 2.62 12.44
CA GLN A 72 -15.01 3.45 11.36
C GLN A 72 -16.45 3.05 11.01
N HIS A 73 -16.76 1.75 11.02
CA HIS A 73 -18.10 1.24 10.74
C HIS A 73 -19.11 1.70 11.79
N GLU A 74 -18.74 1.62 13.06
CA GLU A 74 -19.55 2.14 14.16
C GLU A 74 -19.81 3.65 13.98
N LEU A 75 -18.76 4.44 13.78
CA LEU A 75 -18.86 5.88 13.59
C LEU A 75 -19.73 6.27 12.39
N GLN A 76 -19.53 5.61 11.23
CA GLN A 76 -20.31 5.89 10.02
C GLN A 76 -21.78 5.48 10.19
N THR A 77 -22.05 4.39 10.90
CA THR A 77 -23.41 3.95 11.21
C THR A 77 -24.11 4.96 12.13
N THR A 78 -23.47 5.42 13.20
CA THR A 78 -24.01 6.45 14.09
C THR A 78 -24.22 7.78 13.37
N LEU A 79 -23.27 8.19 12.54
CA LEU A 79 -23.36 9.41 11.73
C LEU A 79 -24.53 9.33 10.75
N GLY A 80 -24.64 8.21 10.02
CA GLY A 80 -25.73 7.94 9.10
C GLY A 80 -27.10 7.97 9.79
N GLN A 81 -27.24 7.30 10.93
CA GLN A 81 -28.46 7.33 11.75
C GLN A 81 -28.82 8.76 12.20
N SER A 82 -27.82 9.56 12.58
CA SER A 82 -28.00 10.96 12.99
C SER A 82 -28.47 11.84 11.82
N HIS A 83 -27.85 11.70 10.65
CA HIS A 83 -28.30 12.37 9.42
C HIS A 83 -29.75 12.01 9.08
N VAL A 84 -30.10 10.71 9.12
CA VAL A 84 -31.46 10.23 8.87
C VAL A 84 -32.45 10.77 9.91
N ALA A 85 -32.09 10.78 11.19
CA ALA A 85 -32.93 11.28 12.27
C ALA A 85 -33.25 12.78 12.11
N VAL A 86 -32.25 13.61 11.80
CA VAL A 86 -32.46 15.05 11.57
C VAL A 86 -33.30 15.29 10.31
N LYS A 87 -33.10 14.52 9.22
CA LYS A 87 -33.96 14.60 8.03
C LYS A 87 -35.39 14.19 8.30
N LYS A 88 -35.61 13.14 9.11
CA LYS A 88 -36.94 12.69 9.55
C LYS A 88 -37.64 13.75 10.40
N LEU A 89 -36.90 14.40 11.31
CA LEU A 89 -37.42 15.51 12.11
C LEU A 89 -37.84 16.69 11.23
N ARG A 90 -36.99 17.08 10.27
CA ARG A 90 -37.34 18.10 9.26
C ARG A 90 -38.59 17.73 8.46
N GLY A 91 -38.72 16.46 8.07
CA GLY A 91 -39.92 15.95 7.38
C GLY A 91 -41.20 16.08 8.23
N ARG A 92 -41.11 15.84 9.55
CA ARG A 92 -42.23 16.04 10.49
C ARG A 92 -42.63 17.51 10.59
N PHE A 93 -41.67 18.43 10.73
CA PHE A 93 -41.98 19.87 10.77
C PHE A 93 -42.61 20.36 9.46
N CYS A 94 -42.11 19.93 8.30
CA CYS A 94 -42.75 20.27 7.02
C CYS A 94 -44.17 19.71 6.88
N ARG A 95 -44.46 18.58 7.53
CA ARG A 95 -45.81 17.99 7.53
C ARG A 95 -46.76 18.83 8.39
N LEU A 96 -46.37 19.12 9.62
CA LEU A 96 -47.15 19.98 10.52
C LEU A 96 -47.45 21.34 9.87
N HIS A 97 -46.43 21.96 9.26
CA HIS A 97 -46.63 23.22 8.53
C HIS A 97 -47.65 23.10 7.38
N ALA A 98 -47.57 22.03 6.59
CA ALA A 98 -48.51 21.81 5.48
C ALA A 98 -49.94 21.57 6.00
N GLU A 99 -50.10 20.87 7.12
CA GLU A 99 -51.38 20.64 7.80
C GLU A 99 -51.96 21.95 8.37
N ASP A 100 -51.13 22.78 8.99
CA ASP A 100 -51.50 24.09 9.54
C ASP A 100 -51.95 25.05 8.43
N VAL A 101 -51.16 25.18 7.36
CA VAL A 101 -51.48 26.04 6.20
C VAL A 101 -52.74 25.54 5.48
N ALA A 102 -52.91 24.22 5.33
CA ALA A 102 -54.14 23.66 4.77
C ALA A 102 -55.37 23.92 5.65
N THR A 103 -55.21 23.88 6.98
CA THR A 103 -56.29 24.18 7.92
C THR A 103 -56.64 25.67 7.92
N ALA A 104 -55.65 26.55 7.82
CA ALA A 104 -55.83 27.99 7.69
C ALA A 104 -56.54 28.34 6.37
N ALA A 105 -56.13 27.75 5.25
CA ALA A 105 -56.75 27.95 3.94
C ALA A 105 -58.23 27.54 3.90
N LYS A 106 -58.61 26.49 4.65
CA LYS A 106 -60.02 26.07 4.79
C LYS A 106 -60.88 27.08 5.55
N LYS A 107 -60.27 27.91 6.40
CA LYS A 107 -60.94 28.94 7.20
C LYS A 107 -60.87 30.33 6.56
N ALA A 108 -60.15 30.49 5.45
CA ALA A 108 -59.93 31.76 4.80
C ALA A 108 -61.18 32.26 4.07
N GLU A 109 -61.37 33.58 4.07
CA GLU A 109 -62.45 34.25 3.33
C GLU A 109 -62.27 34.10 1.80
N PRO A 110 -63.34 34.17 0.99
CA PRO A 110 -63.25 34.02 -0.46
C PRO A 110 -62.30 35.02 -1.12
N SER A 111 -62.12 36.21 -0.53
CA SER A 111 -61.23 37.26 -1.03
C SER A 111 -59.74 36.91 -0.95
N THR A 112 -59.33 36.04 -0.03
CA THR A 112 -57.93 35.61 0.16
C THR A 112 -57.66 34.17 -0.33
N ALA A 113 -58.68 33.50 -0.88
CA ALA A 113 -58.59 32.10 -1.28
C ALA A 113 -57.45 31.81 -2.28
N SER A 114 -57.16 32.72 -3.21
CA SER A 114 -56.07 32.54 -4.18
C SER A 114 -54.68 32.53 -3.52
N GLU A 115 -54.45 33.41 -2.54
CA GLU A 115 -53.19 33.48 -1.80
C GLU A 115 -53.01 32.25 -0.92
N SER A 116 -54.05 31.86 -0.17
CA SER A 116 -54.03 30.65 0.66
C SER A 116 -53.78 29.37 -0.16
N LEU A 117 -54.34 29.27 -1.37
CA LEU A 117 -54.06 28.15 -2.27
C LEU A 117 -52.60 28.09 -2.72
N LEU A 118 -51.97 29.25 -2.97
CA LEU A 118 -50.56 29.32 -3.33
C LEU A 118 -49.68 28.85 -2.17
N GLU A 119 -49.98 29.29 -0.94
CA GLU A 119 -49.25 28.86 0.27
C GLU A 119 -49.36 27.35 0.50
N VAL A 120 -50.56 26.77 0.37
CA VAL A 120 -50.76 25.31 0.48
C VAL A 120 -49.91 24.56 -0.54
N ARG A 121 -49.84 25.05 -1.79
CA ARG A 121 -49.01 24.45 -2.83
C ARG A 121 -47.52 24.50 -2.47
N GLN A 122 -47.04 25.64 -1.97
CA GLN A 122 -45.65 25.80 -1.54
C GLN A 122 -45.30 24.89 -0.35
N ALA A 123 -46.15 24.84 0.68
CA ALA A 123 -45.96 23.98 1.85
C ALA A 123 -45.94 22.50 1.46
N THR A 124 -46.86 22.09 0.57
CA THR A 124 -46.90 20.73 0.02
C THR A 124 -45.64 20.38 -0.77
N GLN A 125 -45.14 21.31 -1.59
CA GLN A 125 -43.90 21.12 -2.35
C GLN A 125 -42.69 20.97 -1.41
N ARG A 126 -42.61 21.78 -0.34
CA ARG A 126 -41.56 21.69 0.68
C ARG A 126 -41.59 20.33 1.39
N LEU A 127 -42.78 19.84 1.76
CA LEU A 127 -42.96 18.51 2.35
C LEU A 127 -42.48 17.40 1.40
N ARG A 128 -42.90 17.44 0.13
CA ARG A 128 -42.46 16.45 -0.87
C ARG A 128 -40.95 16.42 -1.03
N LEU A 129 -40.30 17.59 -1.10
CA LEU A 129 -38.85 17.68 -1.17
C LEU A 129 -38.18 17.13 0.09
N ALA A 130 -38.70 17.46 1.28
CA ALA A 130 -38.16 16.98 2.55
C ALA A 130 -38.22 15.44 2.66
N LEU A 131 -39.35 14.83 2.27
CA LEU A 131 -39.50 13.37 2.25
C LEU A 131 -38.56 12.72 1.21
N LYS A 132 -38.40 13.31 0.02
CA LYS A 132 -37.45 12.83 -0.99
C LYS A 132 -36.01 12.87 -0.47
N LEU A 133 -35.60 13.97 0.14
CA LEU A 133 -34.26 14.10 0.74
C LEU A 133 -34.05 13.11 1.89
N GLN A 134 -35.05 12.88 2.72
CA GLN A 134 -35.00 11.87 3.77
C GLN A 134 -34.74 10.47 3.20
N SER A 135 -35.49 10.08 2.15
CA SER A 135 -35.31 8.77 1.49
C SER A 135 -33.92 8.64 0.85
N ILE A 136 -33.42 9.68 0.17
CA ILE A 136 -32.07 9.69 -0.41
C ILE A 136 -31.00 9.53 0.68
N THR A 137 -31.12 10.27 1.79
CA THR A 137 -30.15 10.18 2.90
C THR A 137 -30.19 8.80 3.56
N ALA A 138 -31.38 8.22 3.76
CA ALA A 138 -31.51 6.87 4.32
C ALA A 138 -30.84 5.82 3.44
N ARG A 139 -31.13 5.83 2.12
CA ARG A 139 -30.50 4.91 1.17
C ARG A 139 -28.98 5.07 1.12
N HIS A 140 -28.48 6.31 1.09
CA HIS A 140 -27.04 6.56 1.09
C HIS A 140 -26.36 6.08 2.38
N SER A 141 -27.01 6.24 3.53
CA SER A 141 -26.52 5.71 4.81
C SER A 141 -26.43 4.18 4.77
N GLU A 142 -27.46 3.51 4.27
CA GLU A 142 -27.51 2.05 4.17
C GLU A 142 -26.46 1.50 3.20
N GLU A 143 -26.34 2.08 2.00
CA GLU A 143 -25.31 1.74 1.01
C GLU A 143 -23.90 1.87 1.59
N LYS A 144 -23.67 2.89 2.44
CA LYS A 144 -22.37 3.10 3.11
C LYS A 144 -22.09 2.06 4.19
N THR A 145 -23.07 1.77 5.05
CA THR A 145 -22.93 0.71 6.06
C THR A 145 -22.64 -0.63 5.40
N GLN A 146 -23.38 -0.99 4.34
CA GLN A 146 -23.16 -2.22 3.60
C GLN A 146 -21.76 -2.31 2.99
N ALA A 147 -21.28 -1.23 2.34
CA ALA A 147 -19.93 -1.21 1.78
C ALA A 147 -18.85 -1.40 2.85
N MET A 148 -19.06 -0.87 4.06
CA MET A 148 -18.14 -1.06 5.18
C MET A 148 -18.15 -2.46 5.75
N GLU A 149 -19.33 -3.08 5.86
CA GLU A 149 -19.44 -4.49 6.25
C GLU A 149 -18.70 -5.42 5.28
N GLU A 150 -18.74 -5.13 3.97
CA GLU A 150 -17.97 -5.87 2.97
C GLU A 150 -16.46 -5.75 3.18
N GLU A 151 -15.95 -4.56 3.51
CA GLU A 151 -14.53 -4.35 3.82
C GLU A 151 -14.10 -5.06 5.12
N ILE A 152 -14.95 -5.04 6.16
CA ILE A 152 -14.74 -5.79 7.40
C ILE A 152 -14.71 -7.30 7.12
N LYS A 153 -15.63 -7.80 6.28
CA LYS A 153 -15.65 -9.22 5.89
C LYS A 153 -14.36 -9.62 5.17
N LYS A 154 -13.82 -8.77 4.28
CA LYS A 154 -12.53 -9.01 3.62
C LYS A 154 -11.38 -9.07 4.63
N SER A 155 -11.29 -8.09 5.53
CA SER A 155 -10.27 -8.06 6.58
C SER A 155 -10.36 -9.26 7.53
N ASN A 156 -11.58 -9.66 7.92
CA ASN A 156 -11.79 -10.85 8.74
C ASN A 156 -11.39 -12.15 8.03
N ALA A 157 -11.70 -12.28 6.73
CA ALA A 157 -11.28 -13.42 5.93
C ALA A 157 -9.74 -13.50 5.83
N GLU A 158 -9.05 -12.36 5.74
CA GLU A 158 -7.60 -12.29 5.77
C GLU A 158 -7.04 -12.75 7.13
N MET A 159 -7.60 -12.28 8.25
CA MET A 159 -7.18 -12.72 9.59
C MET A 159 -7.37 -14.24 9.80
N ILE A 160 -8.49 -14.79 9.32
CA ILE A 160 -8.73 -16.25 9.35
C ILE A 160 -7.65 -16.96 8.52
N SER A 161 -7.36 -16.48 7.31
CA SER A 161 -6.32 -17.07 6.47
C SER A 161 -4.93 -17.00 7.11
N LEU A 162 -4.59 -15.92 7.82
CA LEU A 162 -3.32 -15.80 8.53
C LEU A 162 -3.26 -16.79 9.71
N ARG A 163 -4.36 -16.94 10.44
CA ARG A 163 -4.48 -17.93 11.52
C ARG A 163 -4.31 -19.35 11.01
N GLU A 164 -4.98 -19.70 9.92
CA GLU A 164 -4.83 -21.01 9.26
C GLU A 164 -3.37 -21.26 8.86
N ALA A 165 -2.69 -20.25 8.30
CA ALA A 165 -1.28 -20.36 7.93
C ALA A 165 -0.36 -20.63 9.14
N ILE A 166 -0.64 -19.98 10.27
CA ILE A 166 0.09 -20.22 11.53
C ILE A 166 -0.14 -21.64 12.02
N GLU A 167 -1.41 -22.08 12.10
CA GLU A 167 -1.77 -23.43 12.53
C GLU A 167 -1.15 -24.50 11.62
N ASP A 168 -1.15 -24.29 10.31
CA ASP A 168 -0.56 -25.21 9.33
C ASP A 168 0.96 -25.37 9.52
N VAL A 169 1.69 -24.26 9.66
CA VAL A 169 3.15 -24.31 9.90
C VAL A 169 3.50 -24.91 11.27
N ILE A 170 2.63 -24.75 12.28
CA ILE A 170 2.80 -25.39 13.59
C ILE A 170 2.57 -26.91 13.50
N ASN A 171 1.50 -27.34 12.82
CA ASN A 171 1.06 -28.73 12.79
C ASN A 171 1.89 -29.59 11.81
N GLU A 172 2.23 -29.08 10.63
CA GLU A 172 3.01 -29.81 9.62
C GLU A 172 4.52 -29.89 9.93
N GLY A 173 4.92 -29.56 11.17
CA GLY A 173 6.31 -29.62 11.58
C GLY A 173 7.17 -28.65 10.78
N GLY A 174 6.88 -27.34 10.89
CA GLY A 174 7.87 -26.32 10.54
C GLY A 174 9.24 -26.77 11.07
N PRO A 175 10.30 -26.72 10.24
CA PRO A 175 11.55 -27.40 10.55
C PRO A 175 12.02 -27.02 11.95
N PRO A 176 12.69 -27.94 12.69
CA PRO A 176 13.29 -27.59 13.96
C PRO A 176 14.04 -26.27 13.78
N LEU A 177 13.78 -25.31 14.70
CA LEU A 177 14.37 -23.96 14.72
C LEU A 177 15.70 -23.95 13.99
N ALA A 178 15.83 -23.12 12.95
CA ALA A 178 16.97 -23.04 12.06
C ALA A 178 18.28 -22.84 12.84
N GLY A 179 18.78 -23.94 13.39
CA GLY A 179 20.11 -24.07 13.92
C GLY A 179 21.02 -24.33 12.71
N PRO A 180 22.24 -23.78 12.69
CA PRO A 180 23.14 -23.84 11.54
C PRO A 180 23.57 -25.26 11.10
N TYR A 181 23.07 -26.33 11.72
CA TYR A 181 23.53 -27.71 11.51
C TYR A 181 22.42 -28.79 11.45
N GLY A 182 21.17 -28.41 11.15
CA GLY A 182 20.10 -29.40 10.96
C GLY A 182 20.25 -30.18 9.65
N THR A 183 21.02 -31.26 9.62
CA THR A 183 21.22 -32.15 8.45
C THR A 183 20.04 -33.08 8.16
N GLY A 184 18.87 -32.81 8.73
CA GLY A 184 17.65 -33.58 8.44
C GLY A 184 17.16 -33.28 7.04
N ARG A 185 17.55 -34.11 6.06
CA ARG A 185 16.93 -34.13 4.73
C ARG A 185 15.43 -34.30 4.91
N ALA A 186 14.67 -33.23 4.64
CA ALA A 186 13.21 -33.32 4.57
C ALA A 186 12.85 -34.44 3.59
N GLU A 187 12.08 -35.43 4.07
CA GLU A 187 11.58 -36.49 3.21
C GLU A 187 10.79 -35.85 2.05
N VAL A 188 11.25 -36.09 0.83
CA VAL A 188 10.77 -35.50 -0.44
C VAL A 188 9.37 -36.05 -0.82
N GLY A 189 8.58 -36.51 0.16
CA GLY A 189 7.32 -37.21 -0.05
C GLY A 189 6.07 -36.50 0.49
N SER A 190 6.17 -35.29 1.05
CA SER A 190 4.97 -34.66 1.60
C SER A 190 4.06 -34.17 0.46
N ASN A 191 2.83 -34.70 0.43
CA ASN A 191 1.71 -34.26 -0.42
C ASN A 191 1.23 -32.84 -0.06
N ARG A 192 2.15 -31.93 0.26
CA ARG A 192 1.84 -30.60 0.77
C ARG A 192 1.22 -29.77 -0.34
N LYS A 193 -0.04 -29.39 -0.13
CA LYS A 193 -0.86 -28.69 -1.14
C LYS A 193 -0.74 -27.18 -1.06
N ILE A 194 -0.22 -26.63 0.04
CA ILE A 194 -0.17 -25.19 0.30
C ILE A 194 1.27 -24.78 0.63
N PHE A 195 1.70 -23.66 0.03
CA PHE A 195 3.00 -23.05 0.21
C PHE A 195 2.84 -21.64 0.78
N TYR A 196 3.82 -21.18 1.54
CA TYR A 196 3.76 -19.91 2.23
C TYR A 196 4.90 -18.98 1.81
N CYS A 197 4.55 -17.72 1.58
CA CYS A 197 5.54 -16.65 1.46
C CYS A 197 5.35 -15.57 2.52
N SER A 198 6.45 -14.98 2.99
CA SER A 198 6.44 -13.84 3.92
C SER A 198 7.32 -12.70 3.38
N ASP A 199 6.85 -11.46 3.50
CA ASP A 199 7.62 -10.25 3.16
C ASP A 199 8.23 -9.69 4.45
N CYS A 200 9.54 -9.90 4.61
CA CYS A 200 10.35 -9.43 5.73
C CYS A 200 10.90 -8.02 5.52
N ARG A 201 10.52 -7.36 4.43
CA ARG A 201 10.84 -5.95 4.13
C ARG A 201 12.34 -5.66 4.14
N VAL A 202 13.17 -6.67 3.79
CA VAL A 202 14.62 -6.50 3.65
C VAL A 202 14.94 -5.56 2.48
N GLY A 203 14.00 -5.45 1.53
CA GLY A 203 14.05 -4.58 0.38
C GLY A 203 14.31 -5.33 -0.92
N GLY A 204 14.73 -4.62 -1.96
CA GLY A 204 15.06 -5.22 -3.25
C GLY A 204 13.86 -5.84 -3.97
N HIS A 205 13.95 -7.13 -4.30
CA HIS A 205 12.95 -7.83 -5.13
C HIS A 205 12.05 -8.81 -4.37
N GLY A 206 12.31 -9.04 -3.08
CA GLY A 206 11.58 -9.96 -2.22
C GLY A 206 10.05 -9.84 -2.32
N GLN A 207 9.53 -8.66 -1.99
CA GLN A 207 8.11 -8.34 -2.10
C GLN A 207 7.52 -8.64 -3.49
N ARG A 208 8.27 -8.37 -4.56
CA ARG A 208 7.79 -8.64 -5.93
C ARG A 208 7.67 -10.15 -6.16
N PHE A 209 8.63 -10.94 -5.69
CA PHE A 209 8.55 -12.40 -5.75
C PHE A 209 7.35 -12.92 -4.97
N CYS A 210 7.12 -12.46 -3.74
CA CYS A 210 5.93 -12.84 -2.98
C CYS A 210 4.63 -12.52 -3.74
N ARG A 211 4.53 -11.31 -4.35
CA ARG A 211 3.38 -10.95 -5.20
C ARG A 211 3.20 -11.87 -6.41
N TYR A 212 4.27 -12.35 -7.03
CA TYR A 212 4.18 -13.32 -8.13
C TYR A 212 3.77 -14.71 -7.64
N LEU A 213 4.30 -15.16 -6.50
CA LEU A 213 3.97 -16.44 -5.90
C LEU A 213 2.48 -16.48 -5.53
N LEU A 214 1.94 -15.42 -4.93
CA LEU A 214 0.53 -15.29 -4.57
C LEU A 214 -0.45 -15.27 -5.76
N LYS A 215 0.04 -15.17 -7.01
CA LYS A 215 -0.82 -15.40 -8.19
C LYS A 215 -1.12 -16.88 -8.41
N ARG A 216 -0.37 -17.77 -7.77
CA ARG A 216 -0.57 -19.23 -7.82
C ARG A 216 -1.60 -19.62 -6.76
N PRO A 217 -2.56 -20.50 -7.08
CA PRO A 217 -3.68 -20.81 -6.19
C PRO A 217 -3.27 -21.54 -4.91
N ASN A 218 -2.10 -22.18 -4.91
CA ASN A 218 -1.55 -22.93 -3.78
C ASN A 218 -0.55 -22.12 -2.92
N TRP A 219 -0.41 -20.82 -3.16
CA TRP A 219 0.47 -19.95 -2.36
C TRP A 219 -0.35 -19.00 -1.49
N ARG A 220 0.03 -18.91 -0.22
CA ARG A 220 -0.61 -18.05 0.78
C ARG A 220 0.42 -17.18 1.50
N ILE A 221 -0.06 -16.13 2.15
CA ILE A 221 0.77 -15.28 3.00
C ILE A 221 0.98 -15.98 4.33
N TYR A 222 2.22 -15.94 4.82
CA TYR A 222 2.52 -16.18 6.23
C TYR A 222 2.87 -14.85 6.88
N PRO A 223 2.25 -14.51 8.02
CA PRO A 223 2.38 -13.19 8.62
C PRO A 223 3.83 -12.93 9.02
N SER A 224 4.26 -11.67 8.92
CA SER A 224 5.53 -11.19 9.46
C SER A 224 5.33 -10.41 10.76
N GLU A 225 6.40 -10.29 11.54
CA GLU A 225 6.48 -9.51 12.77
C GLU A 225 7.77 -8.67 12.77
N LYS A 226 7.81 -7.59 13.57
CA LYS A 226 9.02 -6.80 13.74
C LYS A 226 10.10 -7.66 14.40
N TRP A 227 11.29 -7.73 13.80
CA TRP A 227 12.40 -8.53 14.33
C TRP A 227 13.39 -7.68 15.11
N PHE A 228 13.97 -6.66 14.47
CA PHE A 228 14.85 -5.70 15.11
C PHE A 228 14.86 -4.38 14.33
N GLU A 229 15.38 -3.34 14.96
CA GLU A 229 15.59 -2.03 14.36
C GLU A 229 17.09 -1.72 14.41
N ASP A 230 17.66 -1.35 13.27
CA ASP A 230 19.09 -1.00 13.20
C ASP A 230 19.35 0.40 13.79
N ARG A 231 20.63 0.79 13.88
CA ARG A 231 21.01 2.12 14.39
C ARG A 231 20.54 3.28 13.51
N ASN A 232 20.15 3.01 12.27
CA ASN A 232 19.63 3.98 11.31
C ASN A 232 18.10 4.08 11.36
N GLY A 233 17.43 3.35 12.26
CA GLY A 233 15.96 3.28 12.36
C GLY A 233 15.32 2.38 11.30
N GLN A 234 16.11 1.60 10.56
CA GLN A 234 15.60 0.62 9.61
C GLN A 234 15.05 -0.58 10.38
N VAL A 235 13.74 -0.80 10.24
CA VAL A 235 13.04 -1.94 10.84
C VAL A 235 13.14 -3.14 9.92
N SER A 236 13.74 -4.22 10.43
CA SER A 236 13.74 -5.53 9.78
C SER A 236 12.61 -6.38 10.33
N HIS A 237 11.92 -7.12 9.46
CA HIS A 237 10.87 -8.05 9.86
C HIS A 237 11.34 -9.50 9.74
N CYS A 238 10.61 -10.43 10.34
CA CYS A 238 10.78 -11.86 10.14
C CYS A 238 9.41 -12.54 10.08
N PRO A 239 9.28 -13.79 9.59
CA PRO A 239 8.03 -14.52 9.68
C PRO A 239 7.65 -14.71 11.16
N LEU A 240 6.36 -14.59 11.46
CA LEU A 240 5.81 -14.69 12.82
C LEU A 240 6.31 -15.95 13.55
N GLY A 241 6.84 -15.74 14.76
CA GLY A 241 7.45 -16.78 15.58
C GLY A 241 8.82 -17.22 15.09
N LYS A 242 9.49 -16.42 14.24
CA LYS A 242 10.79 -16.70 13.61
C LYS A 242 10.81 -18.07 12.89
N LYS A 243 9.67 -18.44 12.29
CA LYS A 243 9.49 -19.73 11.62
C LYS A 243 10.06 -19.71 10.21
N ALA A 244 10.61 -20.83 9.78
CA ALA A 244 11.02 -20.98 8.39
C ALA A 244 9.81 -21.30 7.49
N VAL A 245 9.63 -20.51 6.44
CA VAL A 245 8.54 -20.61 5.46
C VAL A 245 9.08 -21.01 4.08
N ASP A 246 8.21 -21.33 3.13
CA ASP A 246 8.66 -21.78 1.80
C ASP A 246 9.48 -20.70 1.08
N PHE A 247 9.02 -19.45 1.14
CA PHE A 247 9.75 -18.32 0.60
C PHE A 247 9.70 -17.10 1.53
N THR A 248 10.85 -16.47 1.74
CA THR A 248 10.93 -15.13 2.30
C THR A 248 12.20 -14.45 1.79
N ASP A 249 12.16 -13.12 1.74
CA ASP A 249 13.29 -12.29 1.33
C ASP A 249 14.38 -12.19 2.41
N GLU A 250 14.12 -12.68 3.62
CA GLU A 250 15.12 -12.96 4.63
C GLU A 250 15.57 -14.43 4.58
N THR A 251 16.79 -14.64 4.09
CA THR A 251 17.39 -15.96 3.85
C THR A 251 17.41 -16.88 5.08
N TYR A 252 17.53 -16.33 6.29
CA TYR A 252 17.51 -17.13 7.53
C TYR A 252 16.21 -17.91 7.73
N PHE A 253 15.10 -17.43 7.16
CA PHE A 253 13.78 -18.02 7.35
C PHE A 253 13.19 -18.60 6.06
N SER A 254 13.94 -18.64 4.95
CA SER A 254 13.47 -19.16 3.66
C SER A 254 13.94 -20.60 3.45
N ARG A 255 13.01 -21.52 3.15
CA ARG A 255 13.35 -22.90 2.74
C ARG A 255 13.98 -22.94 1.36
N ILE A 256 13.60 -22.00 0.50
CA ILE A 256 14.21 -21.84 -0.82
C ILE A 256 15.41 -20.92 -0.65
N ALA A 257 16.59 -21.44 -0.97
CA ALA A 257 17.78 -20.61 -1.07
C ALA A 257 17.56 -19.58 -2.20
N MET A 258 17.41 -18.31 -1.83
CA MET A 258 17.36 -17.21 -2.81
C MET A 258 18.71 -16.97 -3.49
N HIS A 259 19.75 -17.64 -3.00
CA HIS A 259 21.12 -17.43 -3.40
C HIS A 259 21.71 -18.70 -3.94
N ILE A 260 22.05 -18.67 -5.23
CA ILE A 260 22.82 -19.73 -5.85
C ILE A 260 24.24 -19.66 -5.28
N LYS A 261 24.77 -20.79 -4.79
CA LYS A 261 26.18 -20.85 -4.40
C LYS A 261 27.03 -20.46 -5.62
N GLY A 262 27.93 -19.50 -5.43
CA GLY A 262 28.71 -18.94 -6.54
C GLY A 262 28.05 -17.77 -7.28
N ARG A 263 26.87 -17.28 -6.84
CA ARG A 263 26.23 -16.08 -7.43
C ARG A 263 27.15 -14.86 -7.51
N ILE A 264 28.18 -14.79 -6.66
CA ILE A 264 29.20 -13.73 -6.70
C ILE A 264 29.84 -13.61 -8.10
N TRP A 265 29.92 -14.69 -8.88
CA TRP A 265 30.41 -14.65 -10.26
C TRP A 265 29.47 -13.91 -11.23
N LEU A 266 28.20 -13.78 -10.87
CA LEU A 266 27.19 -13.05 -11.64
C LEU A 266 26.91 -11.65 -11.07
N GLU A 267 27.06 -11.47 -9.76
CA GLU A 267 26.78 -10.21 -9.07
C GLU A 267 27.98 -9.25 -9.07
N ASP A 268 29.21 -9.78 -9.00
CA ASP A 268 30.43 -8.99 -9.07
C ASP A 268 30.72 -8.61 -10.53
N LYS A 269 30.72 -7.31 -10.83
CA LYS A 269 30.89 -6.82 -12.21
C LYS A 269 32.22 -7.21 -12.83
N ARG A 270 33.27 -7.35 -12.02
CA ARG A 270 34.58 -7.79 -12.50
C ARG A 270 34.53 -9.27 -12.87
N LYS A 271 34.01 -10.11 -11.97
CA LYS A 271 33.91 -11.56 -12.22
C LYS A 271 32.98 -11.89 -13.39
N LEU A 272 31.89 -11.13 -13.54
CA LEU A 272 30.99 -11.28 -14.67
C LEU A 272 31.70 -10.98 -16.00
N TYR A 273 32.55 -9.94 -16.03
CA TYR A 273 33.37 -9.62 -17.21
C TYR A 273 34.43 -10.70 -17.48
N GLU A 274 35.09 -11.23 -16.44
CA GLU A 274 36.02 -12.36 -16.57
C GLU A 274 35.31 -13.62 -17.10
N PHE A 275 34.03 -13.82 -16.76
CA PHE A 275 33.25 -14.98 -17.16
C PHE A 275 32.71 -14.90 -18.60
N VAL A 276 32.27 -13.72 -19.05
CA VAL A 276 31.66 -13.52 -20.38
C VAL A 276 32.11 -12.20 -21.04
N PRO A 277 33.41 -12.05 -21.36
CA PRO A 277 33.96 -10.79 -21.87
C PRO A 277 33.32 -10.38 -23.21
N ASP A 278 32.99 -11.33 -24.07
CA ASP A 278 32.46 -11.08 -25.42
C ASP A 278 31.01 -10.54 -25.43
N LEU A 279 30.26 -10.73 -24.33
CA LEU A 279 28.87 -10.28 -24.20
C LEU A 279 28.74 -8.96 -23.43
N MET A 280 29.86 -8.44 -22.91
CA MET A 280 29.90 -7.22 -22.13
C MET A 280 30.61 -6.09 -22.87
N PRO A 281 30.23 -4.82 -22.63
CA PRO A 281 31.06 -3.70 -23.06
C PRO A 281 32.48 -3.86 -22.51
N TYR A 282 33.48 -3.45 -23.30
CA TYR A 282 34.88 -3.50 -22.89
C TYR A 282 35.05 -2.83 -21.52
N THR A 283 35.67 -3.54 -20.60
CA THR A 283 35.70 -3.17 -19.17
C THR A 283 37.13 -3.13 -18.67
N PHE A 284 37.50 -2.01 -18.06
CA PHE A 284 38.77 -1.83 -17.37
C PHE A 284 38.57 -1.94 -15.87
N VAL A 285 39.61 -2.29 -15.12
CA VAL A 285 39.54 -2.47 -13.66
C VAL A 285 40.47 -1.49 -12.97
N ILE A 286 39.96 -0.83 -11.94
CA ILE A 286 40.76 -0.04 -11.00
C ILE A 286 40.71 -0.74 -9.64
N GLN A 287 41.87 -0.93 -9.02
CA GLN A 287 42.00 -1.43 -7.65
C GLN A 287 43.02 -0.56 -6.92
N ASN A 288 42.67 -0.09 -5.72
CA ASN A 288 43.55 0.77 -4.91
C ASN A 288 44.11 1.97 -5.72
N ARG A 289 43.22 2.63 -6.47
CA ARG A 289 43.53 3.79 -7.34
C ARG A 289 44.61 3.51 -8.39
N GLN A 290 44.77 2.26 -8.81
CA GLN A 290 45.67 1.85 -9.87
C GLN A 290 44.91 1.00 -10.89
N TRP A 291 45.27 1.14 -12.17
CA TRP A 291 44.75 0.27 -13.23
C TRP A 291 45.29 -1.15 -13.04
N VAL A 292 44.41 -2.14 -13.21
CA VAL A 292 44.77 -3.56 -13.15
C VAL A 292 44.67 -4.15 -14.55
N GLY A 293 45.80 -4.62 -15.07
CA GLY A 293 45.88 -5.17 -16.43
C GLY A 293 46.01 -4.07 -17.47
N GLU A 294 45.10 -4.06 -18.44
CA GLU A 294 45.12 -3.07 -19.52
C GLU A 294 44.72 -1.69 -19.05
N VAL A 295 45.41 -0.68 -19.58
CA VAL A 295 45.10 0.73 -19.34
C VAL A 295 44.30 1.26 -20.53
N PRO A 296 43.22 2.04 -20.30
CA PRO A 296 42.50 2.69 -21.39
C PRO A 296 43.45 3.51 -22.26
N SER A 297 43.48 3.22 -23.56
CA SER A 297 44.24 4.03 -24.52
C SER A 297 43.63 5.44 -24.62
N THR A 298 44.47 6.46 -24.68
CA THR A 298 44.03 7.83 -24.96
C THR A 298 43.30 7.84 -26.31
N PRO A 299 42.03 8.30 -26.36
CA PRO A 299 41.31 8.35 -27.62
C PRO A 299 42.01 9.31 -28.60
N PRO A 300 41.91 9.05 -29.92
CA PRO A 300 42.35 10.00 -30.95
C PRO A 300 41.76 11.40 -30.73
N ALA A 301 42.50 12.45 -31.13
CA ALA A 301 42.09 13.84 -30.91
C ALA A 301 40.76 14.21 -31.60
N ASP A 302 40.40 13.48 -32.65
CA ASP A 302 39.17 13.62 -33.44
C ASP A 302 38.02 12.72 -32.93
N ALA A 303 38.25 11.85 -31.95
CA ALA A 303 37.22 10.98 -31.42
C ALA A 303 36.20 11.79 -30.59
N PRO A 304 34.89 11.51 -30.72
CA PRO A 304 33.88 12.20 -29.92
C PRO A 304 34.10 11.96 -28.42
N PRO A 305 33.87 12.97 -27.56
CA PRO A 305 34.06 12.87 -26.12
C PRO A 305 32.91 12.06 -25.50
N TRP A 306 33.06 10.73 -25.49
CA TRP A 306 32.10 9.84 -24.85
C TRP A 306 32.38 9.72 -23.34
N PRO A 307 31.35 9.80 -22.49
CA PRO A 307 31.54 9.69 -21.06
C PRO A 307 31.97 8.27 -20.65
N TRP A 308 32.58 8.20 -19.47
CA TRP A 308 33.02 6.98 -18.81
C TRP A 308 32.17 6.74 -17.56
N PHE A 309 31.91 5.48 -17.23
CA PHE A 309 31.17 5.09 -16.04
C PHE A 309 32.08 4.32 -15.09
N LEU A 310 32.39 4.93 -13.95
CA LEU A 310 33.08 4.32 -12.82
C LEU A 310 32.04 3.66 -11.90
N LYS A 311 32.19 2.36 -11.63
CA LYS A 311 31.22 1.58 -10.83
C LYS A 311 31.95 0.68 -9.84
N GLU A 312 31.60 0.76 -8.55
CA GLU A 312 32.09 -0.21 -7.56
C GLU A 312 31.62 -1.64 -7.92
N THR A 313 32.51 -2.63 -7.81
CA THR A 313 32.25 -4.01 -8.27
C THR A 313 31.13 -4.68 -7.49
N ASP A 314 31.09 -4.50 -6.18
CA ASP A 314 30.22 -5.17 -5.21
C ASP A 314 28.91 -4.42 -4.89
N ARG A 315 28.80 -3.14 -5.29
CA ARG A 315 27.59 -2.34 -5.07
C ARG A 315 26.60 -2.43 -6.23
N ASN A 316 25.33 -2.62 -5.89
CA ASN A 316 24.23 -2.73 -6.84
C ASN A 316 23.29 -1.50 -6.79
N TRP A 317 22.27 -1.49 -7.65
CA TRP A 317 21.21 -0.46 -7.69
C TRP A 317 21.61 0.93 -8.18
N GLY A 318 22.78 1.06 -8.81
CA GLY A 318 23.20 2.32 -9.42
C GLY A 318 23.63 3.41 -8.43
N THR A 319 23.63 3.12 -7.13
CA THR A 319 23.95 4.09 -6.05
C THR A 319 25.43 4.51 -6.04
N SER A 320 26.30 3.75 -6.71
CA SER A 320 27.74 3.99 -6.77
C SER A 320 28.26 4.21 -8.20
N VAL A 321 27.37 4.54 -9.14
CA VAL A 321 27.77 4.82 -10.53
C VAL A 321 28.12 6.30 -10.64
N VAL A 322 29.35 6.59 -11.07
CA VAL A 322 29.81 7.94 -11.32
C VAL A 322 30.10 8.11 -12.80
N CYS A 323 29.55 9.17 -13.39
CA CYS A 323 29.86 9.58 -14.76
C CYS A 323 31.09 10.48 -14.75
N CYS A 324 32.09 10.13 -15.56
CA CYS A 324 33.34 10.88 -15.73
C CYS A 324 33.51 11.28 -17.19
N ALA A 325 34.22 12.38 -17.45
CA ALA A 325 34.56 12.82 -18.80
C ALA A 325 35.73 12.04 -19.40
N SER A 326 36.63 11.50 -18.57
CA SER A 326 37.85 10.81 -18.99
C SER A 326 38.16 9.60 -18.10
N ALA A 327 39.07 8.73 -18.58
CA ALA A 327 39.56 7.60 -17.80
C ALA A 327 40.41 8.07 -16.61
N GLU A 328 41.17 9.14 -16.77
CA GLU A 328 41.97 9.77 -15.73
C GLU A 328 41.09 10.29 -14.58
N GLU A 329 39.94 10.90 -14.91
CA GLU A 329 38.98 11.32 -13.91
C GLU A 329 38.38 10.11 -13.16
N CYS A 330 38.14 8.97 -13.82
CA CYS A 330 37.75 7.74 -13.12
C CYS A 330 38.79 7.32 -12.07
N LEU A 331 40.08 7.38 -12.41
CA LEU A 331 41.17 7.05 -11.49
C LEU A 331 41.24 8.00 -10.29
N GLN A 332 41.01 9.30 -10.52
CA GLN A 332 40.99 10.31 -9.46
C GLN A 332 39.83 10.13 -8.48
N LYS A 333 38.65 9.73 -8.98
CA LYS A 333 37.45 9.51 -8.16
C LYS A 333 37.40 8.14 -7.48
N ALA A 334 38.25 7.19 -7.89
CA ALA A 334 38.37 5.91 -7.21
C ALA A 334 38.89 6.10 -5.78
N LYS A 335 38.32 5.34 -4.84
CA LYS A 335 38.74 5.33 -3.43
C LYS A 335 39.83 4.29 -3.20
N ASP A 336 40.62 4.53 -2.18
CA ASP A 336 41.49 3.51 -1.59
C ASP A 336 40.62 2.38 -1.01
N ASP A 337 41.14 1.14 -1.04
CA ASP A 337 40.47 -0.08 -0.55
C ASP A 337 39.19 -0.53 -1.28
N ALA A 338 38.89 0.04 -2.44
CA ALA A 338 37.76 -0.37 -3.28
C ALA A 338 38.21 -0.86 -4.66
N THR A 339 37.40 -1.74 -5.25
CA THR A 339 37.58 -2.21 -6.63
C THR A 339 36.46 -1.65 -7.50
N TYR A 340 36.84 -1.14 -8.66
CA TYR A 340 35.93 -0.54 -9.62
C TYR A 340 36.06 -1.19 -10.99
N VAL A 341 34.95 -1.23 -11.71
CA VAL A 341 34.93 -1.41 -13.16
C VAL A 341 34.70 -0.07 -13.85
N VAL A 342 35.39 0.14 -14.95
CA VAL A 342 35.30 1.34 -15.79
C VAL A 342 34.84 0.92 -17.18
N GLN A 343 33.74 1.49 -17.63
CA GLN A 343 33.15 1.21 -18.94
C GLN A 343 32.87 2.50 -19.69
N LYS A 344 33.27 2.56 -20.96
CA LYS A 344 32.95 3.68 -21.84
C LYS A 344 31.46 3.65 -22.21
N HIS A 345 30.87 4.82 -22.48
CA HIS A 345 29.51 4.92 -22.99
C HIS A 345 29.35 4.18 -24.32
N ILE A 346 28.18 3.53 -24.49
CA ILE A 346 27.76 2.91 -25.75
C ILE A 346 27.22 4.04 -26.65
N PRO A 347 27.90 4.40 -27.77
CA PRO A 347 27.59 5.59 -28.56
C PRO A 347 26.15 5.69 -29.09
N ASP A 348 25.59 4.56 -29.50
CA ASP A 348 24.26 4.48 -30.12
C ASP A 348 23.31 3.63 -29.26
N PRO A 349 22.90 4.12 -28.08
CA PRO A 349 21.98 3.36 -27.25
C PRO A 349 20.58 3.33 -27.89
N LEU A 350 19.82 2.25 -27.63
CA LEU A 350 18.40 2.23 -27.97
C LEU A 350 17.69 3.35 -27.19
N LEU A 351 17.15 4.31 -27.94
CA LEU A 351 16.32 5.39 -27.41
C LEU A 351 14.85 5.03 -27.57
N TYR A 352 14.04 5.40 -26.58
CA TYR A 352 12.60 5.30 -26.64
C TYR A 352 12.01 6.44 -27.48
N TYR A 353 10.70 6.44 -27.77
CA TYR A 353 10.09 7.42 -28.68
C TYR A 353 10.22 8.89 -28.21
N ASN A 354 10.50 9.10 -26.92
CA ASN A 354 10.71 10.41 -26.31
C ASN A 354 12.20 10.81 -26.22
N GLY A 355 13.10 10.02 -26.81
CA GLY A 355 14.55 10.26 -26.78
C GLY A 355 15.25 9.76 -25.52
N GLU A 356 14.56 9.11 -24.58
CA GLU A 356 15.19 8.58 -23.36
C GLU A 356 15.92 7.26 -23.62
N LYS A 357 17.10 7.10 -23.01
CA LYS A 357 17.84 5.83 -23.04
C LYS A 357 17.12 4.77 -22.21
N CYS A 358 16.87 3.61 -22.81
CA CYS A 358 16.28 2.46 -22.11
C CYS A 358 17.27 1.31 -21.94
N HIS A 359 17.01 0.43 -20.97
CA HIS A 359 17.66 -0.87 -20.86
C HIS A 359 16.61 -1.93 -20.55
N ILE A 360 16.86 -3.17 -21.00
CA ILE A 360 15.95 -4.28 -20.76
C ILE A 360 16.40 -5.01 -19.50
N LYS A 361 15.52 -5.03 -18.49
CA LYS A 361 15.71 -5.86 -17.29
C LYS A 361 14.89 -7.14 -17.43
N ARG A 362 15.55 -8.27 -17.66
CA ARG A 362 14.91 -9.59 -17.71
C ARG A 362 15.04 -10.29 -16.36
N PRO A 363 13.94 -10.55 -15.63
CA PRO A 363 14.01 -11.42 -14.46
C PRO A 363 14.28 -12.85 -14.93
N GLY A 364 15.41 -13.42 -14.50
CA GLY A 364 15.71 -14.85 -14.66
C GLY A 364 15.30 -15.61 -13.41
N ILE A 365 14.52 -16.67 -13.55
CA ILE A 365 14.31 -17.67 -12.50
C ILE A 365 15.16 -18.87 -12.89
N CYS A 366 16.19 -19.16 -12.09
CA CYS A 366 16.95 -20.38 -12.24
C CYS A 366 16.22 -21.46 -11.45
N ASP A 367 15.50 -22.35 -12.14
CA ASP A 367 14.85 -23.49 -11.50
C ASP A 367 15.89 -24.59 -11.26
N ALA A 368 16.36 -24.71 -10.02
CA ALA A 368 17.31 -25.75 -9.63
C ALA A 368 16.67 -27.15 -9.54
N MET A 369 15.37 -27.31 -9.86
CA MET A 369 14.73 -28.62 -9.95
C MET A 369 15.16 -29.43 -11.18
N LEU A 370 15.86 -28.83 -12.16
CA LEU A 370 16.60 -29.61 -13.14
C LEU A 370 17.88 -30.12 -12.47
N SER A 371 17.86 -31.41 -12.14
CA SER A 371 18.96 -32.14 -11.51
C SER A 371 20.35 -31.61 -11.94
N TRP A 372 21.22 -31.37 -10.96
CA TRP A 372 22.62 -30.92 -11.12
C TRP A 372 23.40 -31.57 -12.30
N PRO A 373 23.18 -32.87 -12.65
CA PRO A 373 23.80 -33.48 -13.83
C PRO A 373 23.47 -32.80 -15.17
N THR A 374 22.28 -32.20 -15.29
CA THR A 374 21.81 -31.54 -16.53
C THR A 374 22.54 -30.21 -16.75
N VAL A 375 22.86 -29.50 -15.67
CA VAL A 375 23.60 -28.23 -15.74
C VAL A 375 25.08 -28.48 -16.03
N GLN A 376 25.70 -29.50 -15.44
CA GLN A 376 27.09 -29.87 -15.77
C GLN A 376 27.25 -30.25 -17.25
N SER A 377 26.29 -31.01 -17.80
CA SER A 377 26.25 -31.38 -19.21
C SER A 377 26.09 -30.15 -20.14
N ALA A 378 25.21 -29.22 -19.79
CA ALA A 378 24.97 -28.02 -20.61
C ALA A 378 26.14 -27.02 -20.62
N PHE A 379 26.96 -27.00 -19.57
CA PHE A 379 28.09 -26.08 -19.44
C PHE A 379 29.46 -26.75 -19.65
N GLY A 380 29.52 -28.02 -20.06
CA GLY A 380 30.77 -28.71 -20.37
C GLY A 380 31.75 -28.80 -19.19
N LEU A 381 31.24 -28.64 -17.96
CA LEU A 381 32.04 -28.74 -16.75
C LEU A 381 32.16 -30.22 -16.37
N HIS A 382 33.04 -30.94 -17.07
CA HIS A 382 33.57 -32.22 -16.63
C HIS A 382 34.83 -31.94 -15.79
N GLU A 383 34.87 -32.50 -14.57
CA GLU A 383 36.16 -32.69 -13.87
C GLU A 383 37.04 -33.68 -14.62
#